data_AF-A0A4D6YIA2-F1
#
_entry.id   AF-A0A4D6YIA2-F1
#
_cell.length_a   1.000
_cell.length_b   1.000
_cell.length_c   1.000
_cell.angle_alpha   90.00
_cell.angle_beta   90.00
_cell.angle_gamma   90.00
#
_symmetry.space_group_name_H-M   'P 1'
#
loop_
_entity.id
_entity.type
_entity.pdbx_description
1 polymer ?
#
loop_
_entity_poly.entity_id
_entity_poly.type
_entity_poly.pdbx_seq_one_letter_code
_entity_poly.pdbx_strand_id
1 'polypeptide(L)' 'MINKIPVITIDGPSGVGKSTLSKIIANKLNWALLESGNIYRLIAFLALKKNISILEEDIVNLLNNLDYSLIKKKL' A
#
# COMPACT_ATOMS: atom_id res chain seq x y z
N MET A 1 -4.44 -28.50 -9.72
CA MET A 1 -3.61 -27.99 -8.61
C MET A 1 -3.53 -26.48 -8.74
N ILE A 2 -3.81 -25.72 -7.68
CA ILE A 2 -3.64 -24.27 -7.69
C ILE A 2 -2.14 -24.02 -7.51
N ASN A 3 -1.49 -23.45 -8.53
CA ASN A 3 -0.10 -23.00 -8.40
C ASN A 3 -0.04 -21.90 -7.33
N LYS A 4 0.69 -22.16 -6.24
CA LYS A 4 0.88 -21.17 -5.17
C LYS A 4 1.85 -20.12 -5.68
N ILE A 5 1.37 -18.89 -5.86
CA ILE A 5 2.23 -17.76 -6.24
C ILE A 5 3.16 -17.47 -5.04
N PRO A 6 4.48 -17.46 -5.23
CA PRO A 6 5.41 -17.20 -4.13
C PRO A 6 5.34 -15.74 -3.68
N VAL A 7 5.52 -15.51 -2.37
CA VAL A 7 5.42 -14.19 -1.73
C VAL A 7 6.64 -13.98 -0.83
N ILE A 8 7.26 -12.80 -0.91
CA ILE A 8 8.34 -12.37 -0.03
C ILE A 8 7.84 -11.18 0.79
N THR A 9 7.99 -11.24 2.12
CA THR A 9 7.68 -10.12 3.04
C THR A 9 8.97 -9.47 3.52
N ILE A 10 8.95 -8.15 3.72
CA ILE A 10 10.11 -7.38 4.20
C ILE A 10 9.65 -6.42 5.29
N ASP A 11 9.95 -6.77 6.53
CA ASP A 11 9.51 -6.06 7.73
C ASP A 11 10.67 -5.44 8.51
N GLY A 12 10.36 -4.46 9.37
CA GLY A 12 11.33 -3.72 10.17
C GLY A 12 10.93 -2.27 10.42
N PRO A 13 11.67 -1.51 11.26
CA PRO A 13 11.29 -0.17 11.67
C PRO A 13 11.40 0.87 10.55
N SER A 14 10.85 2.06 10.76
CA SER A 14 10.97 3.16 9.78
C SER A 14 12.43 3.53 9.53
N GLY A 15 12.77 3.98 8.31
CA GLY A 15 14.11 4.47 7.97
C GLY A 15 15.18 3.43 7.65
N VAL A 16 14.96 2.13 7.91
CA VAL A 16 15.99 1.08 7.68
C VAL A 16 16.17 0.64 6.22
N GLY A 17 15.51 1.31 5.26
CA GLY A 17 15.68 1.02 3.83
C GLY A 17 14.81 -0.11 3.25
N LYS A 18 13.76 -0.56 3.94
CA LYS A 18 12.87 -1.65 3.47
C LYS A 18 12.29 -1.44 2.08
N SER A 19 11.76 -0.24 1.81
CA SER A 19 11.22 0.13 0.49
C SER A 19 12.28 0.10 -0.61
N THR A 20 13.53 0.45 -0.29
CA THR A 20 14.64 0.39 -1.24
C THR A 20 14.98 -1.06 -1.53
N LEU A 21 15.10 -1.90 -0.50
CA LEU A 21 15.40 -3.32 -0.64
C LEU A 21 14.29 -4.07 -1.40
N SER A 22 13.02 -3.80 -1.09
CA SER A 22 11.87 -4.43 -1.76
C SER A 22 11.81 -4.10 -3.23
N LYS A 23 12.09 -2.84 -3.63
CA LYS A 23 12.20 -2.42 -5.03
C LYS A 23 13.32 -3.14 -5.76
N ILE A 24 14.50 -3.25 -5.13
CA ILE A 24 15.64 -3.95 -5.72
C ILE A 24 15.31 -5.43 -5.95
N ILE A 25 14.71 -6.10 -4.97
CA ILE A 25 14.32 -7.52 -5.07
C ILE A 25 13.25 -7.72 -6.15
N ALA A 26 12.20 -6.91 -6.14
CA ALA A 26 11.12 -6.99 -7.13
C ALA A 26 11.64 -6.80 -8.56
N ASN A 27 12.50 -5.80 -8.79
CA ASN A 27 13.12 -5.55 -10.10
C ASN A 27 14.01 -6.72 -10.55
N LYS A 28 14.81 -7.30 -9.64
CA LYS A 28 15.67 -8.44 -9.95
C LYS A 28 14.89 -9.71 -10.29
N LEU A 29 13.75 -9.92 -9.65
CA LEU A 29 12.90 -11.10 -9.87
C LEU A 29 11.85 -10.89 -10.98
N ASN A 30 11.71 -9.67 -11.49
CA ASN A 30 10.58 -9.26 -12.33
C ASN A 30 9.22 -9.56 -11.68
N TRP A 31 9.10 -9.27 -10.38
CA TRP A 31 7.90 -9.50 -9.59
C TRP A 31 7.14 -8.20 -9.34
N ALA A 32 5.83 -8.32 -9.09
CA ALA A 32 5.04 -7.22 -8.59
C ALA A 32 5.51 -6.80 -7.19
N LEU A 33 5.44 -5.50 -6.89
CA LEU A 33 5.77 -4.93 -5.59
C LEU A 33 4.52 -4.33 -4.94
N LEU A 34 4.29 -4.67 -3.67
CA LEU A 34 3.27 -4.06 -2.83
C LEU A 34 3.91 -3.28 -1.69
N GLU A 35 3.78 -1.95 -1.69
CA GLU A 35 4.28 -1.08 -0.62
C GLU A 35 3.15 -0.70 0.36
N SER A 36 2.93 -1.53 1.39
CA SER A 36 1.86 -1.31 2.40
C SER A 36 1.89 0.09 3.02
N GLY A 37 3.08 0.63 3.32
CA GLY A 37 3.24 1.96 3.89
C GLY A 37 2.68 3.10 3.01
N ASN A 38 2.69 2.96 1.67
CA ASN A 38 2.08 3.95 0.77
C ASN A 38 0.55 3.91 0.85
N ILE A 39 -0.02 2.71 1.01
CA ILE A 39 -1.47 2.53 1.17
C ILE A 39 -1.95 3.21 2.45
N TYR A 40 -1.31 2.93 3.59
CA TYR A 40 -1.67 3.58 4.86
C TYR A 40 -1.52 5.10 4.81
N ARG A 41 -0.45 5.63 4.20
CA ARG A 41 -0.25 7.07 4.02
C ARG A 41 -1.31 7.71 3.13
N LEU A 42 -1.71 7.04 2.06
CA LEU A 42 -2.77 7.50 1.16
C LEU A 42 -4.10 7.60 1.92
N ILE A 43 -4.46 6.56 2.67
CA ILE A 43 -5.70 6.53 3.46
C ILE A 43 -5.70 7.67 4.49
N ALA A 44 -4.60 7.83 5.23
CA ALA A 44 -4.47 8.92 6.21
C ALA A 44 -4.58 10.30 5.53
N PHE A 45 -3.91 10.50 4.40
CA PHE A 45 -4.01 11.74 3.63
C PHE A 45 -5.44 12.05 3.19
N LEU A 46 -6.18 11.05 2.71
CA LEU A 46 -7.56 11.20 2.27
C LEU A 46 -8.52 11.49 3.42
N ALA A 47 -8.34 10.82 4.56
CA ALA A 47 -9.12 11.07 5.76
C ALA A 47 -8.93 12.51 6.25
N LEU A 48 -7.68 12.97 6.34
CA LEU A 48 -7.34 14.35 6.70
C LEU A 48 -7.93 15.35 5.71
N LYS A 49 -7.79 15.10 4.40
CA LYS A 49 -8.29 16.01 3.35
C LYS A 49 -9.81 16.13 3.33
N LYS A 50 -10.52 15.06 3.67
CA LYS A 50 -11.99 15.02 3.72
C LYS A 50 -12.56 15.26 5.11
N ASN A 51 -11.70 15.54 6.10
CA ASN A 51 -12.07 15.74 7.50
C ASN A 51 -12.90 14.57 8.07
N ILE A 52 -12.54 13.34 7.67
CA ILE A 52 -13.18 12.09 8.09
C ILE A 52 -12.54 11.64 9.41
N SER A 53 -13.34 11.12 10.33
CA SER A 53 -12.83 10.59 11.59
C SER A 53 -12.00 9.31 11.36
N ILE A 54 -11.10 8.99 12.29
CA ILE A 54 -10.26 7.78 12.20
C ILE A 54 -10.95 6.54 12.78
N LEU A 55 -12.28 6.58 12.96
CA LEU A 55 -13.07 5.41 13.34
C LEU A 55 -13.10 4.40 12.19
N GLU A 56 -13.09 3.11 12.53
CA GLU A 56 -13.03 2.03 11.53
C GLU A 56 -14.18 2.12 10.52
N GLU A 57 -15.40 2.37 10.98
CA GLU A 57 -16.59 2.52 10.14
C GLU A 57 -16.45 3.63 9.09
N ASP A 58 -15.88 4.77 9.48
CA ASP A 58 -15.69 5.93 8.63
C ASP A 58 -14.60 5.70 7.58
N ILE A 59 -13.51 5.04 7.98
CA ILE A 59 -12.42 4.66 7.08
C ILE A 59 -12.88 3.59 6.08
N VAL A 60 -13.64 2.58 6.52
CA VAL A 60 -14.23 1.56 5.63
C VAL A 60 -15.17 2.23 4.63
N ASN A 61 -16.02 3.16 5.07
CA ASN A 61 -16.89 3.89 4.17
C ASN A 61 -16.11 4.75 3.16
N LEU A 62 -15.01 5.39 3.58
CA LEU A 62 -14.10 6.12 2.69
C LEU A 62 -13.49 5.20 1.62
N LEU A 63 -13.04 4.00 2.01
CA LEU A 63 -12.43 3.00 1.11
C LEU A 63 -13.43 2.42 0.11
N ASN A 64 -14.67 2.18 0.52
CA ASN A 64 -15.72 1.68 -0.37
C ASN A 64 -16.10 2.69 -1.46
N ASN A 65 -15.99 3.98 -1.16
CA ASN A 65 -16.36 5.08 -2.07
C ASN A 65 -15.13 5.74 -2.75
N LEU A 66 -13.97 5.09 -2.68
CA LEU A 66 -12.73 5.62 -3.21
C LEU A 66 -12.65 5.35 -4.72
N ASP A 67 -12.42 6.40 -5.51
CA ASP A 67 -12.08 6.23 -6.91
C ASP A 67 -10.62 5.73 -7.03
N TYR A 68 -10.47 4.42 -7.20
CA TYR A 68 -9.18 3.75 -7.35
C TYR A 68 -8.40 4.22 -8.59
N SER A 69 -9.02 4.91 -9.55
CA SER A 69 -8.32 5.52 -10.69
C SER A 69 -7.33 6.61 -10.25
N LEU A 70 -7.59 7.28 -9.12
CA LEU A 70 -6.72 8.28 -8.52
C LEU A 70 -5.39 7.69 -8.04
N ILE A 71 -5.36 6.38 -7.75
CA ILE A 71 -4.18 5.65 -7.25
C ILE A 71 -3.26 5.24 -8.43
N LYS A 72 -3.81 5.03 -9.63
CA LYS A 72 -3.06 4.58 -10.81
C LYS A 72 -2.12 5.62 -11.40
N LYS A 73 -2.24 6.91 -11.05
CA LYS A 73 -1.52 7.99 -11.74
C LYS A 73 -0.03 8.12 -11.38
N LYS A 74 0.52 7.22 -10.56
CA LYS A 74 1.94 7.26 -10.13
C LYS A 74 2.49 5.93 -9.58
N LEU A 75 2.04 4.79 -10.14
CA LEU A 75 2.72 3.50 -10.00
C LEU A 75 3.33 3.13 -11.35
#